data_AF-A0A1E5JVH7-F1
#
_entry.id   AF-A0A1E5JVH7-F1
#
_cell.length_a   1.000
_cell.length_b   1.000
_cell.length_c   1.000
_cell.angle_alpha   90.00
_cell.angle_beta   90.00
_cell.angle_gamma   90.00
#
_symmetry.space_group_name_H-M   'P 1'
#
loop_
_entity.id
_entity.type
_entity.pdbx_description
1 polymer ?
#
loop_
_entity_poly.entity_id
_entity_poly.type
_entity_poly.pdbx_seq_one_letter_code
_entity_poly.pdbx_strand_id
1 'polypeptide(L)'
;MIRHVTQSPWSHAALYIGCLHDIKEPSLHELIKEHYNGLPHKQLLVESELGLGTIISPLDKYKDEHLRIVRPEWLAQEDVCRVVSYALSRLGKNYDVRHVLDLARFLFPWGFFPRKWRSTLFQHNAMQPTEDICSSMIADAFQSVHYPILPFIHEGNKHQMELVRRNPRLFTPSDFDYSPFFSVIKYPIFPPNTLREYANLPWDEEQWSDI
;
A
#
# COMPACT_ATOMS: atom_id res chain seq x y z
N MET A 1 11.86 15.02 4.17
CA MET A 1 12.76 14.82 2.99
C MET A 1 12.23 13.77 2.00
N ILE A 2 10.96 13.35 2.12
CA ILE A 2 10.31 12.24 1.38
C ILE A 2 9.69 12.69 0.04
N ARG A 3 9.33 13.97 -0.06
CA ARG A 3 8.47 14.52 -1.13
C ARG A 3 9.16 14.77 -2.49
N HIS A 4 10.49 14.72 -2.55
CA HIS A 4 11.25 15.26 -3.69
C HIS A 4 11.49 14.28 -4.84
N VAL A 5 11.08 13.02 -4.73
CA VAL A 5 11.52 11.96 -5.64
C VAL A 5 10.38 11.32 -6.42
N THR A 6 9.33 10.85 -5.74
CA THR A 6 8.14 10.27 -6.37
C THR A 6 7.07 11.30 -6.67
N GLN A 7 7.23 12.54 -6.19
CA GLN A 7 6.16 13.54 -6.03
C GLN A 7 4.91 12.97 -5.32
N SER A 8 5.00 11.80 -4.70
CA SER A 8 3.93 11.19 -3.93
C SER A 8 3.98 11.73 -2.50
N PRO A 9 2.81 12.05 -1.89
CA PRO A 9 2.74 12.34 -0.46
C PRO A 9 2.89 11.07 0.40
N TRP A 10 2.88 9.87 -0.19
CA TRP A 10 2.86 8.58 0.50
C TRP A 10 4.19 7.84 0.34
N SER A 11 4.82 7.47 1.46
CA SER A 11 6.12 6.77 1.50
C SER A 11 6.06 5.30 1.90
N HIS A 12 4.87 4.81 2.27
CA HIS A 12 4.70 3.44 2.74
C HIS A 12 3.26 3.00 2.54
N ALA A 13 3.06 1.70 2.37
CA ALA A 13 1.75 1.07 2.31
C ALA A 13 1.73 -0.17 3.20
N ALA A 14 0.62 -0.38 3.89
CA ALA A 14 0.38 -1.54 4.74
C ALA A 14 -1.03 -2.09 4.47
N LEU A 15 -1.18 -3.42 4.55
CA LEU A 15 -2.47 -4.08 4.40
C LEU A 15 -3.11 -4.28 5.76
N TYR A 16 -4.27 -3.65 5.99
CA TYR A 16 -5.06 -3.90 7.19
C TYR A 16 -5.79 -5.25 7.11
N ILE A 17 -5.62 -6.09 8.15
CA ILE A 17 -6.16 -7.46 8.18
C ILE A 17 -7.17 -7.71 9.31
N GLY A 18 -7.58 -6.67 10.04
CA GLY A 18 -8.46 -6.81 11.20
C GLY A 18 -7.72 -7.21 12.49
N CYS A 19 -8.45 -7.69 13.48
CA CYS A 19 -7.87 -8.34 14.66
C CYS A 19 -7.85 -9.87 14.50
N LEU A 20 -7.22 -10.56 15.44
CA LEU A 20 -7.13 -12.03 15.40
C LEU A 20 -8.52 -12.70 15.32
N HIS A 21 -9.53 -12.12 15.97
CA HIS A 21 -10.89 -12.66 15.98
C HIS A 21 -11.64 -12.52 14.65
N ASP A 22 -11.22 -11.57 13.80
CA ASP A 22 -11.86 -11.35 12.49
C ASP A 22 -11.43 -12.41 11.46
N ILE A 23 -10.32 -13.09 11.73
CA ILE A 23 -9.74 -14.08 10.83
C ILE A 23 -10.43 -15.42 11.09
N LYS A 24 -11.01 -16.02 10.04
CA LYS A 24 -11.80 -17.26 10.20
C LYS A 24 -10.99 -18.54 10.07
N GLU A 25 -9.82 -18.47 9.42
CA GLU A 25 -9.01 -19.64 9.09
C GLU A 25 -8.06 -19.97 10.26
N PRO A 26 -8.18 -21.15 10.90
CA PRO A 26 -7.37 -21.49 12.07
C PRO A 26 -5.87 -21.59 11.81
N SER A 27 -5.48 -22.01 10.59
CA SER A 27 -4.08 -22.05 10.15
C SER A 27 -3.42 -20.67 10.20
N LEU A 28 -4.16 -19.63 9.81
CA LEU A 28 -3.67 -18.25 9.82
C LEU A 28 -3.55 -17.70 11.24
N HIS A 29 -4.36 -18.18 12.19
CA HIS A 29 -4.23 -17.77 13.60
C HIS A 29 -2.90 -18.19 14.17
N GLU A 30 -2.51 -19.44 13.96
CA GLU A 30 -1.23 -19.95 14.45
C GLU A 30 -0.06 -19.21 13.79
N LEU A 31 -0.13 -19.01 12.46
CA LEU A 31 0.87 -18.21 11.75
C LEU A 31 0.99 -16.78 12.29
N ILE A 32 -0.13 -16.12 12.63
CA ILE A 32 -0.10 -14.79 13.23
C ILE A 32 0.53 -14.82 14.61
N LYS A 33 0.18 -15.80 15.46
CA LYS A 33 0.77 -15.93 16.80
C LYS A 33 2.27 -16.19 16.77
N GLU A 34 2.75 -16.94 15.77
CA GLU A 34 4.19 -17.19 15.58
C GLU A 34 4.95 -15.90 15.22
N HIS A 35 4.30 -14.97 14.53
CA HIS A 35 4.91 -13.74 14.02
C HIS A 35 4.50 -12.46 14.79
N TYR A 36 3.57 -12.54 15.74
CA TYR A 36 3.05 -11.42 16.51
C TYR A 36 2.74 -11.82 17.96
N ASN A 37 3.52 -11.26 18.89
CA ASN A 37 3.41 -11.51 20.34
C ASN A 37 2.57 -10.46 21.08
N GLY A 38 1.83 -9.61 20.36
CA GLY A 38 1.02 -8.56 20.98
C GLY A 38 -0.39 -9.02 21.38
N LEU A 39 -1.22 -8.06 21.80
CA LEU A 39 -2.57 -8.36 22.30
C LEU A 39 -3.51 -8.83 21.15
N PRO A 40 -4.31 -9.91 21.35
CA PRO A 40 -5.17 -10.48 20.28
C PRO A 40 -6.28 -9.57 19.75
N HIS A 41 -6.71 -8.60 20.55
CA HIS A 41 -7.76 -7.63 20.18
C HIS A 41 -7.21 -6.39 19.47
N LYS A 42 -5.88 -6.32 19.26
CA LYS A 42 -5.30 -5.22 18.50
C LYS A 42 -5.57 -5.40 17.03
N GLN A 43 -5.78 -4.27 16.38
CA GLN A 43 -5.92 -4.16 14.94
C GLN A 43 -4.55 -4.37 14.31
N LEU A 44 -4.46 -5.25 13.32
CA LEU A 44 -3.21 -5.70 12.73
C LEU A 44 -3.06 -5.23 11.29
N LEU A 45 -1.79 -4.97 10.94
CA LEU A 45 -1.31 -4.64 9.63
C LEU A 45 -0.32 -5.71 9.19
N VAL A 46 -0.33 -6.06 7.90
CA VAL A 46 0.74 -6.79 7.23
C VAL A 46 1.48 -5.82 6.33
N GLU A 47 2.78 -5.75 6.50
CA GLU A 47 3.63 -4.81 5.77
C GLU A 47 5.01 -5.39 5.52
N SER A 48 5.71 -4.82 4.54
CA SER A 48 7.08 -5.21 4.25
C SER A 48 8.02 -4.06 4.57
N GLU A 49 9.03 -4.35 5.38
CA GLU A 49 10.04 -3.40 5.82
C GLU A 49 11.44 -3.81 5.39
N LEU A 50 12.23 -2.81 5.00
CA LEU A 50 13.61 -3.03 4.63
C LEU A 50 14.40 -3.55 5.84
N GLY A 51 15.04 -4.71 5.68
CA GLY A 51 15.82 -5.35 6.74
C GLY A 51 15.03 -6.27 7.68
N LEU A 52 13.70 -6.12 7.75
CA LEU A 52 12.83 -7.00 8.55
C LEU A 52 12.02 -8.00 7.69
N GLY A 53 11.87 -7.73 6.39
CA GLY A 53 11.04 -8.55 5.51
C GLY A 53 9.56 -8.25 5.71
N THR A 54 8.69 -9.24 5.46
CA THR A 54 7.25 -9.09 5.73
C THR A 54 6.95 -9.41 7.19
N ILE A 55 6.32 -8.48 7.87
CA ILE A 55 6.02 -8.53 9.30
C ILE A 55 4.54 -8.24 9.57
N ILE A 56 4.13 -8.52 10.82
CA ILE A 56 2.85 -8.07 11.37
C ILE A 56 3.11 -6.93 12.35
N SER A 57 2.39 -5.83 12.19
CA SER A 57 2.46 -4.69 13.08
C SER A 57 1.08 -4.34 13.66
N PRO A 58 0.99 -3.89 14.92
CA PRO A 58 -0.24 -3.31 15.43
C PRO A 58 -0.50 -1.96 14.76
N LEU A 59 -1.76 -1.64 14.48
CA LEU A 59 -2.17 -0.37 13.88
C LEU A 59 -1.69 0.85 14.69
N ASP A 60 -1.65 0.73 16.03
CA ASP A 60 -1.20 1.77 16.95
C ASP A 60 0.25 2.24 16.70
N LYS A 61 1.05 1.44 15.97
CA LYS A 61 2.38 1.85 15.49
C LYS A 61 2.32 3.16 14.70
N TYR A 62 1.23 3.41 14.00
CA TYR A 62 1.03 4.57 13.13
C TYR A 62 0.10 5.64 13.73
N LYS A 63 -0.15 5.61 15.05
CA LYS A 63 -1.13 6.50 15.69
C LYS A 63 -0.84 8.00 15.51
N ASP A 64 0.43 8.38 15.41
CA ASP A 64 0.89 9.77 15.30
C ASP A 64 1.33 10.11 13.87
N GLU A 65 1.10 9.21 12.90
CA GLU A 65 1.53 9.35 11.51
C GLU A 65 0.42 9.88 10.61
N HIS A 66 0.79 10.50 9.49
CA HIS A 66 -0.18 10.94 8.48
C HIS A 66 -0.65 9.74 7.66
N LEU A 67 -1.85 9.26 7.97
CA LEU A 67 -2.45 8.08 7.34
C LEU A 67 -3.52 8.45 6.32
N ARG A 68 -3.59 7.67 5.24
CA ARG A 68 -4.74 7.61 4.36
C ARG A 68 -5.23 6.18 4.25
N ILE A 69 -6.53 6.03 4.45
CA ILE A 69 -7.20 4.73 4.37
C ILE A 69 -7.85 4.62 3.01
N VAL A 70 -7.44 3.61 2.26
CA VAL A 70 -8.04 3.23 0.98
C VAL A 70 -8.63 1.83 1.11
N ARG A 71 -9.82 1.62 0.57
CA ARG A 71 -10.54 0.34 0.64
C ARG A 71 -10.85 -0.16 -0.76
N PRO A 72 -10.54 -1.43 -1.08
CA PRO A 72 -10.94 -2.00 -2.36
C PRO A 72 -12.46 -2.07 -2.46
N GLU A 73 -13.01 -1.48 -3.51
CA GLU A 73 -14.44 -1.55 -3.84
C GLU A 73 -14.74 -2.88 -4.55
N TRP A 74 -15.93 -3.43 -4.28
CA TRP A 74 -16.46 -4.65 -4.91
C TRP A 74 -15.59 -5.92 -4.79
N LEU A 75 -14.63 -5.95 -3.88
CA LEU A 75 -13.86 -7.16 -3.61
C LEU A 75 -14.77 -8.23 -2.98
N ALA A 76 -14.86 -9.40 -3.63
CA ALA A 76 -15.68 -10.49 -3.14
C ALA A 76 -15.16 -10.99 -1.77
N GLN A 77 -16.08 -11.41 -0.90
CA GLN A 77 -15.73 -11.85 0.46
C GLN A 77 -14.75 -13.03 0.47
N GLU A 78 -14.82 -13.92 -0.51
CA GLU A 78 -13.88 -15.02 -0.68
C GLU A 78 -12.47 -14.52 -1.05
N ASP A 79 -12.40 -13.48 -1.87
CA ASP A 79 -11.15 -12.88 -2.30
C ASP A 79 -10.51 -12.05 -1.20
N VAL A 80 -11.30 -11.45 -0.29
CA VAL A 80 -10.77 -10.84 0.95
C VAL A 80 -9.92 -11.84 1.71
N CYS A 81 -10.45 -13.06 1.94
CA CYS A 81 -9.70 -14.11 2.64
C CYS A 81 -8.44 -14.48 1.86
N ARG A 82 -8.53 -14.69 0.54
CA ARG A 82 -7.37 -15.05 -0.30
C ARG A 82 -6.28 -13.99 -0.30
N VAL A 83 -6.63 -12.69 -0.35
CA VAL A 83 -5.68 -11.57 -0.27
C VAL A 83 -4.96 -11.57 1.08
N VAL A 84 -5.70 -11.75 2.19
CA VAL A 84 -5.13 -11.84 3.53
C VAL A 84 -4.22 -13.05 3.68
N SER A 85 -4.69 -14.24 3.26
CA SER A 85 -3.89 -15.48 3.30
C SER A 85 -2.62 -15.34 2.44
N TYR A 86 -2.71 -14.70 1.26
CA TYR A 86 -1.56 -14.43 0.43
C TYR A 86 -0.53 -13.56 1.17
N ALA A 87 -0.96 -12.43 1.73
CA ALA A 87 -0.07 -11.51 2.44
C ALA A 87 0.62 -12.20 3.64
N LEU A 88 -0.15 -12.95 4.43
CA LEU A 88 0.38 -13.72 5.56
C LEU A 88 1.36 -14.82 5.12
N SER A 89 1.14 -15.45 3.96
CA SER A 89 2.09 -16.45 3.40
C SER A 89 3.47 -15.86 3.05
N ARG A 90 3.62 -14.53 3.08
CA ARG A 90 4.89 -13.82 2.85
C ARG A 90 5.67 -13.53 4.13
N LEU A 91 5.08 -13.78 5.30
CA LEU A 91 5.74 -13.61 6.60
C LEU A 91 7.04 -14.42 6.68
N GLY A 92 8.05 -13.82 7.32
CA GLY A 92 9.37 -14.44 7.50
C GLY A 92 10.19 -14.61 6.21
N LYS A 93 9.64 -14.28 5.03
CA LYS A 93 10.42 -14.24 3.79
C LYS A 93 11.27 -12.98 3.80
N ASN A 94 12.57 -13.17 4.01
CA ASN A 94 13.54 -12.13 3.77
C ASN A 94 13.52 -11.80 2.29
N TYR A 95 13.18 -10.55 1.97
CA TYR A 95 13.46 -10.03 0.65
C TYR A 95 14.97 -10.08 0.45
N ASP A 96 15.43 -10.51 -0.73
CA ASP A 96 16.84 -10.45 -1.06
C ASP A 96 17.21 -8.99 -1.29
N VAL A 97 17.44 -8.28 -0.19
CA VAL A 97 17.87 -6.89 -0.16
C VAL A 97 19.12 -6.71 -1.00
N ARG A 98 19.91 -7.76 -1.27
CA ARG A 98 21.05 -7.70 -2.20
C ARG A 98 20.61 -7.50 -3.65
N HIS A 99 19.54 -8.13 -4.12
CA HIS A 99 19.01 -7.86 -5.46
C HIS A 99 18.44 -6.44 -5.56
N VAL A 100 17.82 -5.92 -4.49
CA VAL A 100 17.28 -4.56 -4.44
C VAL A 100 18.41 -3.52 -4.31
N LEU A 101 19.47 -3.82 -3.54
CA LEU A 101 20.67 -3.00 -3.40
C LEU A 101 21.56 -3.04 -4.64
N ASP A 102 21.70 -4.18 -5.31
CA ASP A 102 22.40 -4.29 -6.60
C ASP A 102 21.66 -3.50 -7.67
N LEU A 103 20.32 -3.52 -7.66
CA LEU A 103 19.48 -2.65 -8.47
C LEU A 103 19.69 -1.18 -8.11
N ALA A 104 19.79 -0.84 -6.81
CA ALA A 104 20.13 0.52 -6.35
C ALA A 104 21.57 0.94 -6.68
N ARG A 105 22.50 0.00 -6.83
CA ARG A 105 23.88 0.25 -7.28
C ARG A 105 23.93 0.61 -8.76
N PHE A 106 22.94 0.16 -9.55
CA PHE A 106 22.66 0.71 -10.88
C PHE A 106 21.99 2.09 -10.83
N LEU A 107 21.54 2.63 -9.69
CA LEU A 107 20.94 3.97 -9.57
C LEU A 107 21.96 5.08 -9.19
N PHE A 108 23.26 4.75 -9.10
CA PHE A 108 24.37 5.69 -8.84
C PHE A 108 24.62 6.63 -10.05
N PRO A 109 25.23 7.83 -9.90
CA PRO A 109 25.19 8.92 -10.89
C PRO A 109 25.66 8.47 -12.28
N TRP A 110 24.71 8.42 -13.21
CA TRP A 110 24.84 7.96 -14.60
C TRP A 110 25.64 8.92 -15.52
N GLY A 111 26.55 9.70 -14.95
CA GLY A 111 27.52 10.53 -15.69
C GLY A 111 28.74 9.75 -16.17
N PHE A 112 29.04 8.59 -15.58
CA PHE A 112 30.27 7.83 -15.82
C PHE A 112 30.13 6.57 -16.70
N PHE A 113 28.93 6.16 -17.15
CA PHE A 113 28.72 4.89 -17.87
C PHE A 113 28.05 5.00 -19.28
N PRO A 114 28.34 4.06 -20.22
CA PRO A 114 27.95 4.16 -21.64
C PRO A 114 26.44 4.06 -21.90
N ARG A 115 25.94 4.88 -22.83
CA ARG A 115 24.50 5.07 -23.16
C ARG A 115 23.71 3.80 -23.53
N LYS A 116 24.38 2.71 -23.94
CA LYS A 116 23.76 1.45 -24.38
C LYS A 116 23.20 0.58 -23.24
N TRP A 117 23.45 0.95 -21.98
CA TRP A 117 23.06 0.18 -20.79
C TRP A 117 21.87 0.80 -20.04
N ARG A 118 21.20 1.78 -20.68
CA ARG A 118 20.07 2.52 -20.11
C ARG A 118 18.79 1.73 -20.33
N SER A 119 18.25 1.11 -19.29
CA SER A 119 16.86 0.64 -19.31
C SER A 119 15.93 1.78 -18.83
N THR A 120 14.72 1.83 -19.38
CA THR A 120 13.68 2.81 -19.06
C THR A 120 12.94 2.53 -17.74
N LEU A 121 13.32 1.47 -17.03
CA LEU A 121 12.51 0.88 -15.97
C LEU A 121 12.63 1.58 -14.62
N PHE A 122 13.64 2.43 -14.40
CA PHE A 122 13.81 3.11 -13.12
C PHE A 122 14.43 4.50 -13.32
N GLN A 123 13.62 5.52 -13.04
CA GLN A 123 14.13 6.83 -12.69
C GLN A 123 13.92 7.00 -11.17
N HIS A 124 14.99 7.36 -10.47
CA HIS A 124 15.03 8.14 -9.22
C HIS A 124 14.99 7.45 -7.82
N ASN A 125 16.20 7.31 -7.24
CA ASN A 125 16.61 7.48 -5.82
C ASN A 125 16.39 6.38 -4.76
N ALA A 126 17.34 6.36 -3.82
CA ALA A 126 17.63 5.34 -2.80
C ALA A 126 16.58 5.09 -1.70
N MET A 127 15.40 5.73 -1.75
CA MET A 127 14.28 5.50 -0.82
C MET A 127 13.13 4.68 -1.46
N GLN A 128 13.17 4.51 -2.79
CA GLN A 128 12.33 3.58 -3.54
C GLN A 128 12.34 2.13 -3.02
N PRO A 129 13.46 1.55 -2.50
CA PRO A 129 13.48 0.15 -2.10
C PRO A 129 12.36 -0.25 -1.16
N THR A 130 12.06 0.57 -0.14
CA THR A 130 11.03 0.25 0.85
C THR A 130 9.62 0.46 0.28
N GLU A 131 9.41 1.56 -0.45
CA GLU A 131 8.15 1.86 -1.16
C GLU A 131 7.80 0.76 -2.16
N ASP A 132 8.77 0.32 -2.94
CA ASP A 132 8.61 -0.72 -3.94
C ASP A 132 8.35 -2.08 -3.27
N ILE A 133 9.07 -2.42 -2.19
CA ILE A 133 8.90 -3.70 -1.50
C ILE A 133 7.52 -3.80 -0.84
N CYS A 134 7.09 -2.79 -0.07
CA CYS A 134 5.79 -2.81 0.60
C CYS A 134 4.63 -2.84 -0.40
N SER A 135 4.71 -2.02 -1.45
CA SER A 135 3.69 -1.95 -2.49
C SER A 135 3.67 -3.21 -3.34
N SER A 136 4.82 -3.83 -3.61
CA SER A 136 4.89 -5.09 -4.38
C SER A 136 4.17 -6.22 -3.68
N MET A 137 4.36 -6.38 -2.37
CA MET A 137 3.72 -7.46 -1.60
C MET A 137 2.19 -7.33 -1.63
N ILE A 138 1.69 -6.10 -1.42
CA ILE A 138 0.25 -5.80 -1.46
C ILE A 138 -0.28 -5.99 -2.89
N ALA A 139 0.45 -5.52 -3.91
CA ALA A 139 0.06 -5.67 -5.30
C ALA A 139 -0.01 -7.14 -5.73
N ASP A 140 0.97 -7.95 -5.35
CA ASP A 140 0.97 -9.40 -5.56
C ASP A 140 -0.28 -10.05 -4.93
N ALA A 141 -0.64 -9.65 -3.70
CA ALA A 141 -1.81 -10.19 -3.00
C ALA A 141 -3.11 -9.92 -3.76
N PHE A 142 -3.36 -8.68 -4.18
CA PHE A 142 -4.53 -8.33 -4.99
C PHE A 142 -4.51 -8.97 -6.39
N GLN A 143 -3.35 -9.06 -7.03
CA GLN A 143 -3.24 -9.72 -8.34
C GLN A 143 -3.47 -11.23 -8.28
N SER A 144 -3.24 -11.87 -7.14
CA SER A 144 -3.52 -13.30 -6.93
C SER A 144 -5.00 -13.65 -7.13
N VAL A 145 -5.89 -12.68 -6.85
CA VAL A 145 -7.35 -12.78 -7.03
C VAL A 145 -7.85 -12.00 -8.24
N HIS A 146 -6.95 -11.65 -9.19
CA HIS A 146 -7.29 -10.88 -10.39
C HIS A 146 -7.88 -9.48 -10.09
N TYR A 147 -7.64 -8.92 -8.89
CA TYR A 147 -8.16 -7.61 -8.55
C TYR A 147 -7.37 -6.50 -9.26
N PRO A 148 -8.05 -5.58 -9.99
CA PRO A 148 -7.38 -4.50 -10.70
C PRO A 148 -7.01 -3.37 -9.72
N ILE A 149 -5.72 -3.07 -9.59
CA ILE A 149 -5.26 -1.85 -8.88
C ILE A 149 -5.22 -0.70 -9.90
N LEU A 150 -4.29 -0.71 -10.84
CA LEU A 150 -4.24 0.23 -11.97
C LEU A 150 -3.92 -0.53 -13.25
N PRO A 151 -4.87 -1.29 -13.82
CA PRO A 151 -4.60 -2.03 -15.05
C PRO A 151 -4.38 -1.08 -16.23
N PHE A 152 -3.55 -1.48 -17.18
CA PHE A 152 -3.52 -0.81 -18.47
C PHE A 152 -4.73 -1.27 -19.29
N ILE A 153 -5.59 -0.32 -19.64
CA ILE A 153 -6.77 -0.57 -20.47
C ILE A 153 -6.34 -0.37 -21.92
N HIS A 154 -6.41 -1.42 -22.72
CA HIS A 154 -6.20 -1.35 -24.16
C HIS A 154 -7.52 -1.65 -24.89
N GLU A 155 -7.80 -0.90 -25.95
CA GLU A 155 -8.86 -1.27 -26.89
C GLU A 155 -8.32 -2.35 -27.82
N GLY A 156 -8.80 -3.58 -27.63
CA GLY A 156 -8.49 -4.70 -28.50
C GLY A 156 -9.17 -4.59 -29.86
N ASN A 157 -8.80 -5.49 -30.77
CA ASN A 157 -9.49 -5.61 -32.06
C ASN A 157 -10.97 -5.94 -31.81
N LYS A 158 -11.89 -5.17 -32.42
CA LYS A 158 -13.36 -5.25 -32.26
C LYS A 158 -13.97 -4.54 -31.03
N HIS A 159 -13.35 -3.48 -30.52
CA HIS A 159 -13.89 -2.67 -29.40
C HIS A 159 -14.07 -3.47 -28.10
N GLN A 160 -13.28 -4.53 -27.92
CA GLN A 160 -13.25 -5.28 -26.67
C GLN A 160 -12.22 -4.66 -25.73
N MET A 161 -12.62 -4.40 -24.49
CA MET A 161 -11.73 -3.88 -23.47
C MET A 161 -10.83 -5.01 -22.95
N GLU A 162 -9.51 -4.82 -23.08
CA GLU A 162 -8.52 -5.75 -22.53
C GLU A 162 -7.77 -5.09 -21.36
N LEU A 163 -7.78 -5.74 -20.20
CA LEU A 163 -7.08 -5.30 -19.01
C LEU A 163 -5.74 -6.04 -18.91
N VAL A 164 -4.64 -5.29 -18.98
CA VAL A 164 -3.29 -5.83 -18.83
C VAL A 164 -2.76 -5.51 -17.43
N ARG A 165 -2.32 -6.56 -16.73
CA ARG A 165 -1.73 -6.44 -15.39
C ARG A 165 -0.40 -5.67 -15.46
N ARG A 166 -0.22 -4.73 -14.54
CA ARG A 166 1.09 -4.09 -14.30
C ARG A 166 2.01 -5.03 -13.53
N ASN A 167 3.31 -4.89 -13.75
CA ASN A 167 4.31 -5.59 -12.94
C ASN A 167 4.19 -5.14 -11.47
N PRO A 168 3.96 -6.06 -10.50
CA PRO A 168 3.89 -5.76 -9.08
C PRO A 168 5.03 -4.89 -8.54
N ARG A 169 6.24 -5.07 -9.09
CA ARG A 169 7.46 -4.35 -8.68
C ARG A 169 7.50 -2.87 -9.05
N LEU A 170 6.52 -2.41 -9.81
CA LEU A 170 6.40 -1.01 -10.26
C LEU A 170 5.24 -0.29 -9.58
N PHE A 171 4.58 -0.92 -8.61
CA PHE A 171 3.59 -0.24 -7.79
C PHE A 171 4.28 0.56 -6.70
N THR A 172 3.76 1.75 -6.47
CA THR A 172 4.10 2.67 -5.40
C THR A 172 2.90 2.81 -4.46
N PRO A 173 3.09 3.33 -3.24
CA PRO A 173 1.97 3.55 -2.32
C PRO A 173 0.85 4.43 -2.93
N SER A 174 1.21 5.41 -3.75
CA SER A 174 0.26 6.27 -4.47
C SER A 174 -0.63 5.56 -5.48
N ASP A 175 -0.20 4.43 -6.06
CA ASP A 175 -1.00 3.71 -7.04
C ASP A 175 -2.31 3.16 -6.42
N PHE A 176 -2.31 2.83 -5.13
CA PHE A 176 -3.52 2.41 -4.41
C PHE A 176 -4.47 3.59 -4.16
N ASP A 177 -3.93 4.79 -3.89
CA ASP A 177 -4.72 6.00 -3.68
C ASP A 177 -5.35 6.54 -4.98
N TYR A 178 -4.61 6.46 -6.08
CA TYR A 178 -5.08 6.91 -7.39
C TYR A 178 -5.94 5.89 -8.13
N SER A 179 -5.98 4.65 -7.65
CA SER A 179 -6.77 3.59 -8.26
C SER A 179 -8.27 3.92 -8.21
N PRO A 180 -9.00 3.80 -9.34
CA PRO A 180 -10.47 3.95 -9.34
C PRO A 180 -11.18 2.75 -8.69
N PHE A 181 -10.45 1.68 -8.38
CA PHE A 181 -10.99 0.49 -7.73
C PHE A 181 -10.90 0.60 -6.21
N PHE A 182 -10.20 1.61 -5.67
CA PHE A 182 -10.13 1.85 -4.23
C PHE A 182 -10.89 3.13 -3.86
N SER A 183 -11.73 3.05 -2.84
CA SER A 183 -12.35 4.22 -2.25
C SER A 183 -11.48 4.80 -1.14
N VAL A 184 -11.38 6.12 -1.11
CA VAL A 184 -10.71 6.85 -0.03
C VAL A 184 -11.70 7.04 1.10
N ILE A 185 -11.39 6.44 2.25
CA ILE A 185 -12.22 6.58 3.44
C ILE A 185 -11.86 7.88 4.14
N LYS A 186 -12.80 8.82 4.12
CA LYS A 186 -12.72 10.04 4.93
C LYS A 186 -13.41 9.79 6.27
N TYR A 187 -12.70 10.06 7.36
CA TYR A 187 -13.32 10.09 8.69
C TYR A 187 -13.97 11.45 8.90
N PRO A 188 -15.29 11.52 9.10
CA PRO A 188 -15.95 12.79 9.30
C PRO A 188 -15.60 13.29 10.70
N ILE A 189 -14.93 14.46 10.78
CA ILE A 189 -14.60 15.12 12.05
C ILE A 189 -15.88 15.44 12.84
N PHE A 190 -16.96 15.68 12.12
CA PHE A 190 -18.29 15.90 12.66
C PHE A 190 -19.19 14.70 12.41
N PRO A 191 -20.21 14.46 13.25
CA PRO A 191 -21.27 13.50 12.94
C PRO A 191 -21.85 13.77 11.54
N PRO A 192 -22.23 12.72 10.77
CA PRO A 192 -22.73 12.88 9.39
C PRO A 192 -23.90 13.86 9.24
N ASN A 193 -24.71 14.01 10.29
CA ASN A 193 -25.85 14.92 10.29
C ASN A 193 -25.46 16.39 10.50
N THR A 194 -24.35 16.68 11.16
CA THR A 194 -23.87 18.06 11.42
C THR A 194 -23.46 18.76 10.14
N LEU A 195 -22.86 18.03 9.18
CA LEU A 195 -22.44 18.58 7.88
C LEU A 195 -23.62 18.96 6.97
N ARG A 196 -24.83 18.47 7.22
CA ARG A 196 -26.04 18.88 6.46
C ARG A 196 -26.43 20.33 6.76
N GLU A 197 -25.98 20.86 7.88
CA GLU A 197 -26.15 22.25 8.28
C GLU A 197 -24.82 23.00 8.16
N TYR A 198 -24.03 22.75 7.11
CA TYR A 198 -22.72 23.39 6.94
C TYR A 198 -22.78 24.94 7.01
N ALA A 199 -23.92 25.52 6.63
CA ALA A 199 -24.19 26.96 6.70
C ALA A 199 -24.26 27.51 8.14
N ASN A 200 -24.53 26.65 9.13
CA ASN A 200 -24.67 27.01 10.55
C ASN A 200 -23.50 26.52 11.40
N LEU A 201 -22.38 26.11 10.77
CA LEU A 201 -21.19 25.72 11.53
C LEU A 201 -20.69 26.93 12.36
N PRO A 202 -20.25 26.71 13.60
CA PRO A 202 -19.83 27.78 14.51
C PRO A 202 -18.43 28.28 14.13
N TRP A 203 -18.34 29.00 13.01
CA TRP A 203 -17.11 29.66 12.61
C TRP A 203 -16.82 30.82 13.56
N ASP A 204 -15.57 30.93 13.98
CA ASP A 204 -15.07 32.15 14.60
C ASP A 204 -14.69 33.10 13.46
N GLU A 205 -15.51 34.13 13.24
CA GLU A 205 -15.33 35.11 12.16
C GLU A 205 -14.20 36.12 12.44
N GLU A 206 -13.73 36.21 13.69
CA GLU A 206 -12.69 37.14 14.11
C GLU A 206 -11.29 36.49 14.13
N GLN A 207 -11.23 35.17 14.27
CA GLN A 207 -9.99 34.42 14.37
C GLN A 207 -9.59 33.78 13.03
N TRP A 208 -8.44 34.20 12.52
CA TRP A 208 -7.75 33.53 11.40
C TRP A 208 -6.64 32.62 11.92
N SER A 209 -6.52 31.44 11.32
CA SER A 209 -5.43 30.50 11.56
C SER A 209 -4.24 30.83 10.67
N ASP A 210 -3.05 31.01 11.25
CA ASP A 210 -1.78 31.19 10.52
C ASP A 210 -1.12 29.86 10.08
N ILE A 211 -1.82 28.73 10.26
CA ILE A 211 -1.37 27.38 9.83
C ILE A 211 -1.69 27.13 8.36
#